data_AF-A0A6G7EG65-F1
#
_entry.id   AF-A0A6G7EG65-F1
#
_cell.length_a   1.000
_cell.length_b   1.000
_cell.length_c   1.000
_cell.angle_alpha   90.00
_cell.angle_beta   90.00
_cell.angle_gamma   90.00
#
_symmetry.space_group_name_H-M   'P 1'
#
loop_
_entity.id
_entity.type
_entity.pdbx_description
1 polymer ?
#
loop_
_entity_poly.entity_id
_entity_poly.type
_entity_poly.pdbx_seq_one_letter_code
_entity_poly.pdbx_strand_id
1 'polypeptide(L)'
;MTWVDWAALALFFICWLGYAPILKFIGRHGGSLNDDMSHVRRVWMASMTHREIRLVDSQLMGHSINSASFFASTNLLLIAAVGGILFGGESKLEGFAAVGADNVPTRILEAKLALVLICLARGFLDFIWALRQMNYTLALIGSAPEINKEIDRKAFGEAAAELLNPALSSFSQGVRGYYFALAAAAWLFGPLWLALGVASSFGLLIYRQEASPAARAIRNARRLLGE
;
A
#
# COMPACT_ATOMS: atom_id res chain seq x y z
N MET A 1 12.00 19.61 22.63
CA MET A 1 10.78 18.85 22.29
C MET A 1 9.85 18.91 23.49
N THR A 2 8.61 19.31 23.26
CA THR A 2 7.54 19.39 24.27
C THR A 2 6.89 18.02 24.46
N TRP A 3 6.05 17.86 25.50
CA TRP A 3 5.26 16.62 25.68
C TRP A 3 4.33 16.34 24.49
N VAL A 4 3.90 17.39 23.79
CA VAL A 4 3.05 17.31 22.59
C VAL A 4 3.79 16.66 21.42
N ASP A 5 5.09 16.93 21.25
CA ASP A 5 5.93 16.29 20.23
C ASP A 5 5.98 14.77 20.43
N TRP A 6 6.20 14.33 21.68
CA TRP A 6 6.26 12.91 22.02
C TRP A 6 4.91 12.23 21.86
N ALA A 7 3.81 12.88 22.25
CA ALA A 7 2.47 12.36 22.04
C ALA A 7 2.13 12.21 20.55
N ALA A 8 2.47 13.20 19.73
CA ALA A 8 2.24 13.16 18.27
C ALA A 8 3.06 12.05 17.59
N LEU A 9 4.31 11.86 18.00
CA LEU A 9 5.16 10.76 17.50
C LEU A 9 4.64 9.40 17.94
N ALA A 10 4.24 9.24 19.21
CA ALA A 10 3.65 7.99 19.68
C ALA A 10 2.38 7.65 18.89
N LEU A 11 1.50 8.63 18.68
CA LEU A 11 0.31 8.47 17.84
C LEU A 11 0.69 8.05 16.40
N PHE A 12 1.69 8.71 15.81
CA PHE A 12 2.20 8.35 14.48
C PHE A 12 2.62 6.88 14.41
N PHE A 13 3.48 6.43 15.30
CA PHE A 13 3.98 5.05 15.29
C PHE A 13 2.90 4.02 15.57
N ILE A 14 1.97 4.31 16.49
CA ILE A 14 0.81 3.45 16.78
C ILE A 14 -0.08 3.33 15.54
N CYS A 15 -0.41 4.43 14.88
CA CYS A 15 -1.25 4.40 13.67
C CYS A 15 -0.51 3.77 12.49
N TRP A 16 0.79 4.01 12.31
CA TRP A 16 1.56 3.53 11.18
C TRP A 16 1.85 2.03 11.27
N LEU A 17 2.41 1.57 12.39
CA LEU A 17 2.75 0.16 12.61
C LEU A 17 1.51 -0.66 13.00
N GLY A 18 0.60 -0.05 13.77
CA GLY A 18 -0.63 -0.68 14.24
C GLY A 18 -1.76 -0.69 13.22
N TYR A 19 -1.65 -0.04 12.06
CA TYR A 19 -2.76 0.01 11.09
C TYR A 19 -3.32 -1.38 10.75
N ALA A 20 -2.45 -2.34 10.38
CA ALA A 20 -2.90 -3.66 9.94
C ALA A 20 -3.62 -4.44 11.07
N PRO A 21 -3.07 -4.56 12.29
CA PRO A 21 -3.78 -5.22 13.38
C PRO A 21 -5.03 -4.45 13.83
N ILE A 22 -5.01 -3.13 13.84
CA ILE A 22 -6.18 -2.31 14.22
C ILE A 22 -7.30 -2.47 13.19
N LEU A 23 -7.00 -2.44 11.90
CA LEU A 23 -8.00 -2.67 10.85
C LEU A 23 -8.60 -4.07 10.96
N LYS A 24 -7.77 -5.10 11.20
CA LYS A 24 -8.27 -6.46 11.45
C LYS A 24 -9.18 -6.52 12.68
N PHE A 25 -8.85 -5.81 13.74
CA PHE A 25 -9.67 -5.75 14.96
C PHE A 25 -11.03 -5.10 14.69
N ILE A 26 -11.05 -3.97 13.98
CA ILE A 26 -12.27 -3.22 13.62
C ILE A 26 -13.13 -4.03 12.63
N GLY A 27 -12.51 -4.64 11.61
CA GLY A 27 -13.17 -5.38 10.54
C GLY A 27 -13.85 -6.68 10.95
N ARG A 28 -13.64 -7.18 12.19
CA ARG A 28 -14.27 -8.42 12.71
C ARG A 28 -15.80 -8.39 12.70
N HIS A 29 -16.43 -7.21 12.63
CA HIS A 29 -17.88 -7.06 12.67
C HIS A 29 -18.53 -6.79 11.30
N GLY A 30 -17.74 -6.50 10.24
CA GLY A 30 -18.29 -6.01 8.96
C GLY A 30 -17.62 -6.51 7.68
N GLY A 31 -16.43 -7.12 7.75
CA GLY A 31 -15.62 -7.52 6.59
C GLY A 31 -15.01 -6.32 5.85
N SER A 32 -13.70 -6.35 5.60
CA SER A 32 -13.04 -5.25 4.88
C SER A 32 -13.17 -5.39 3.36
N LEU A 33 -13.10 -4.27 2.63
CA LEU A 33 -13.05 -4.30 1.15
C LEU A 33 -11.95 -5.24 0.64
N ASN A 34 -10.79 -5.31 1.32
CA ASN A 34 -9.72 -6.20 0.91
C ASN A 34 -10.08 -7.69 1.09
N ASP A 35 -10.83 -8.03 2.14
CA ASP A 35 -11.35 -9.38 2.35
C ASP A 35 -12.38 -9.75 1.28
N ASP A 36 -13.29 -8.83 0.95
CA ASP A 36 -14.29 -9.04 -0.10
C ASP A 36 -13.61 -9.19 -1.48
N MET A 37 -12.60 -8.38 -1.78
CA MET A 37 -11.80 -8.50 -3.01
C MET A 37 -11.03 -9.82 -3.09
N SER A 38 -10.64 -10.41 -1.94
CA SER A 38 -9.94 -11.69 -1.96
C SER A 38 -10.80 -12.81 -2.55
N HIS A 39 -12.11 -12.77 -2.30
CA HIS A 39 -13.06 -13.70 -2.87
C HIS A 39 -13.24 -13.46 -4.38
N VAL A 40 -13.44 -12.21 -4.79
CA VAL A 40 -13.56 -11.86 -6.22
C VAL A 40 -12.34 -12.32 -7.02
N ARG A 41 -11.13 -12.16 -6.47
CA ARG A 41 -9.88 -12.62 -7.11
C ARG A 41 -9.75 -14.14 -7.15
N ARG A 42 -10.26 -14.86 -6.13
CA ARG A 42 -10.35 -16.33 -6.16
C ARG A 42 -11.25 -16.78 -7.30
N VAL A 43 -12.43 -16.18 -7.44
CA VAL A 43 -13.36 -16.47 -8.54
C VAL A 43 -12.73 -16.17 -9.90
N TRP A 44 -12.03 -15.03 -10.02
CA TRP A 44 -11.29 -14.68 -11.23
C TRP A 44 -10.25 -15.75 -11.60
N MET A 45 -9.39 -16.16 -10.67
CA MET A 45 -8.37 -17.18 -10.93
C MET A 45 -8.99 -18.54 -11.25
N ALA A 46 -10.07 -18.93 -10.57
CA ALA A 46 -10.80 -20.15 -10.91
C ALA A 46 -11.37 -20.09 -12.33
N SER A 47 -12.06 -19.00 -12.69
CA SER A 47 -12.62 -18.81 -14.04
C SER A 47 -11.54 -18.80 -15.13
N MET A 48 -10.37 -18.22 -14.86
CA MET A 48 -9.23 -18.19 -15.80
C MET A 48 -8.79 -19.61 -16.21
N THR A 49 -8.85 -20.58 -15.31
CA THR A 49 -8.48 -21.97 -15.62
C THR A 49 -9.41 -22.65 -16.62
N HIS A 50 -10.64 -22.16 -16.80
CA HIS A 50 -11.61 -22.69 -17.75
C HIS A 50 -11.59 -22.00 -19.11
N ARG A 51 -10.82 -20.92 -19.28
CA ARG A 51 -10.71 -20.19 -20.55
C ARG A 51 -9.69 -20.86 -21.48
N GLU A 52 -10.04 -20.99 -22.76
CA GLU A 52 -9.10 -21.42 -23.82
C GLU A 52 -8.06 -20.34 -24.10
N ILE A 53 -8.52 -19.10 -24.26
CA ILE A 53 -7.68 -17.94 -24.53
C ILE A 53 -7.56 -17.09 -23.27
N ARG A 54 -6.35 -17.01 -22.72
CA ARG A 54 -6.03 -16.29 -21.45
C ARG A 54 -5.29 -14.97 -21.68
N LEU A 55 -5.37 -14.46 -22.91
CA LEU A 55 -4.76 -13.18 -23.28
C LEU A 55 -5.31 -12.05 -22.42
N VAL A 56 -6.63 -12.05 -22.17
CA VAL A 56 -7.30 -11.04 -21.33
C VAL A 56 -6.75 -11.05 -19.90
N ASP A 57 -6.60 -12.24 -19.30
CA ASP A 57 -6.09 -12.37 -17.92
C ASP A 57 -4.65 -11.88 -17.81
N SER A 58 -3.83 -12.22 -18.80
CA SER A 58 -2.43 -11.78 -18.90
C SER A 58 -2.33 -10.26 -19.08
N GLN A 59 -3.21 -9.65 -19.89
CA GLN A 59 -3.26 -8.21 -20.10
C GLN A 59 -3.71 -7.46 -18.83
N LEU A 60 -4.74 -7.94 -18.13
CA LEU A 60 -5.20 -7.36 -16.86
C LEU A 60 -4.10 -7.39 -15.79
N MET A 61 -3.36 -8.50 -15.71
CA MET A 61 -2.18 -8.59 -14.85
C MET A 61 -1.06 -7.65 -15.29
N GLY A 62 -0.80 -7.53 -16.60
CA GLY A 62 0.16 -6.59 -17.15
C GLY A 62 -0.15 -5.13 -16.77
N HIS A 63 -1.42 -4.71 -16.84
CA HIS A 63 -1.85 -3.39 -16.39
C HIS A 63 -1.63 -3.17 -14.88
N SER A 64 -1.88 -4.21 -14.08
CA SER A 64 -1.65 -4.17 -12.63
C SER A 64 -0.15 -4.04 -12.30
N ILE A 65 0.70 -4.80 -12.98
CA ILE A 65 2.16 -4.73 -12.86
C ILE A 65 2.68 -3.36 -13.28
N ASN A 66 2.24 -2.83 -14.42
CA ASN A 66 2.63 -1.50 -14.88
C ASN A 66 2.25 -0.40 -13.90
N SER A 67 1.05 -0.50 -13.31
CA SER A 67 0.60 0.43 -12.27
C SER A 67 1.50 0.34 -11.02
N ALA A 68 1.82 -0.88 -10.58
CA ALA A 68 2.73 -1.11 -9.44
C ALA A 68 4.14 -0.57 -9.71
N SER A 69 4.67 -0.77 -10.92
CA SER A 69 5.96 -0.24 -11.35
C SER A 69 5.97 1.28 -11.41
N PHE A 70 4.89 1.91 -11.91
CA PHE A 70 4.76 3.37 -11.91
C PHE A 70 4.83 3.92 -10.49
N PHE A 71 4.04 3.36 -9.56
CA PHE A 71 4.10 3.76 -8.15
C PHE A 71 5.48 3.50 -7.53
N ALA A 72 6.16 2.39 -7.84
CA ALA A 72 7.50 2.12 -7.33
C ALA A 72 8.52 3.18 -7.81
N SER A 73 8.48 3.54 -9.10
CA SER A 73 9.35 4.55 -9.69
C SER A 73 9.11 5.94 -9.09
N THR A 74 7.85 6.36 -8.93
CA THR A 74 7.53 7.61 -8.24
C THR A 74 8.04 7.61 -6.81
N ASN A 75 7.97 6.47 -6.11
CA ASN A 75 8.47 6.37 -4.74
C ASN A 75 9.98 6.60 -4.69
N LEU A 76 10.72 6.00 -5.64
CA LEU A 76 12.16 6.16 -5.75
C LEU A 76 12.55 7.62 -6.02
N LEU A 77 11.78 8.35 -6.84
CA LEU A 77 11.99 9.78 -7.05
C LEU A 77 11.79 10.59 -5.77
N LEU A 78 10.77 10.28 -4.97
CA LEU A 78 10.56 10.95 -3.68
C LEU A 78 11.66 10.63 -2.68
N ILE A 79 12.11 9.37 -2.62
CA ILE A 79 13.26 8.94 -1.81
C ILE A 79 14.51 9.72 -2.22
N ALA A 80 14.78 9.87 -3.52
CA ALA A 80 15.91 10.63 -4.02
C ALA A 80 15.80 12.12 -3.70
N ALA A 81 14.61 12.71 -3.80
CA ALA A 81 14.37 14.12 -3.47
C ALA A 81 14.61 14.41 -1.97
N VAL A 82 13.99 13.61 -1.09
CA VAL A 82 14.15 13.77 0.37
C VAL A 82 15.56 13.41 0.81
N GLY A 83 16.12 12.32 0.28
CA GLY A 83 17.48 11.88 0.56
C GLY A 83 18.53 12.89 0.08
N GLY A 84 18.32 13.54 -1.08
CA GLY A 84 19.21 14.57 -1.59
C GLY A 84 19.29 15.80 -0.70
N ILE A 85 18.21 16.14 0.01
CA ILE A 85 18.22 17.20 1.02
C ILE A 85 18.91 16.70 2.30
N LEU A 86 18.53 15.51 2.78
CA LEU A 86 19.03 14.94 4.03
C LEU A 86 20.55 14.68 4.00
N PHE A 87 21.07 14.20 2.87
CA PHE A 87 22.49 13.87 2.69
C PHE A 87 23.28 14.96 1.94
N GLY A 88 22.63 16.08 1.59
CA GLY A 88 23.23 17.17 0.80
C GLY A 88 24.13 18.12 1.57
N GLY A 89 24.32 17.89 2.87
CA GLY A 89 25.12 18.74 3.77
C GLY A 89 24.35 19.94 4.35
N GLU A 90 25.03 20.71 5.21
CA GLU A 90 24.42 21.82 5.96
C GLU A 90 23.80 22.89 5.05
N SER A 91 24.43 23.24 3.92
CA SER A 91 23.94 24.27 3.01
C SER A 91 22.58 23.94 2.36
N LYS A 92 22.31 22.66 2.07
CA LYS A 92 21.02 22.22 1.53
C LYS A 92 19.93 22.18 2.61
N LEU A 93 20.29 21.78 3.82
CA LEU A 93 19.39 21.76 4.98
C LEU A 93 19.00 23.18 5.42
N GLU A 94 19.97 24.10 5.50
CA GLU A 94 19.73 25.50 5.82
C GLU A 94 18.90 26.20 4.75
N GLY A 95 19.20 25.96 3.46
CA GLY A 95 18.40 26.49 2.36
C GLY A 95 16.95 26.00 2.38
N PHE A 96 16.71 24.75 2.79
CA PHE A 96 15.36 24.22 2.97
C PHE A 96 14.66 24.82 4.20
N ALA A 97 15.38 24.94 5.32
CA ALA A 97 14.86 25.53 6.56
C ALA A 97 14.40 26.98 6.34
N ALA A 98 15.18 27.77 5.60
CA ALA A 98 14.89 29.17 5.28
C ALA A 98 13.58 29.38 4.49
N VAL A 99 13.07 28.35 3.79
CA VAL A 99 11.89 28.45 2.93
C VAL A 99 10.60 27.95 3.60
N GLY A 100 10.66 27.08 4.61
CA GLY A 100 9.42 26.44 5.07
C GLY A 100 9.44 25.66 6.38
N ALA A 101 10.48 25.73 7.19
CA ALA A 101 10.46 25.16 8.53
C ALA A 101 10.55 26.29 9.56
N ASP A 102 9.86 26.15 10.70
CA ASP A 102 10.16 26.94 11.90
C ASP A 102 11.68 26.95 12.15
N ASN A 103 12.20 27.92 12.91
CA ASN A 103 13.61 27.97 13.34
C ASN A 103 13.92 26.79 14.29
N VAL A 104 13.99 25.58 13.75
CA VAL A 104 14.22 24.33 14.45
C VAL A 104 15.68 23.93 14.25
N PRO A 105 16.37 23.43 15.30
CA PRO A 105 17.73 22.90 15.14
C PRO A 105 17.87 21.90 13.99
N THR A 106 18.97 21.99 13.24
CA THR A 106 19.27 21.14 12.06
C THR A 106 19.06 19.66 12.33
N ARG A 107 19.48 19.16 13.50
CA ARG A 107 19.29 17.75 13.91
C ARG A 107 17.83 17.30 13.96
N ILE A 108 16.91 18.19 14.33
CA ILE A 108 15.48 17.87 14.36
C ILE A 108 14.92 17.86 12.94
N LEU A 109 15.37 18.77 12.07
CA LEU A 109 15.00 18.76 10.65
C LEU A 109 15.46 17.47 9.96
N GLU A 110 16.69 17.01 10.24
CA GLU A 110 17.19 15.72 9.78
C GLU A 110 16.30 14.56 10.26
N ALA A 111 15.90 14.55 11.54
CA ALA A 111 15.00 13.53 12.08
C ALA A 111 13.62 13.54 11.40
N LYS A 112 13.07 14.72 11.10
CA LYS A 112 11.80 14.87 10.37
C LYS A 112 11.90 14.29 8.95
N LEU A 113 12.95 14.64 8.21
CA LEU A 113 13.20 14.14 6.85
C LEU A 113 13.50 12.63 6.86
N ALA A 114 14.26 12.15 7.84
CA ALA A 114 14.53 10.73 8.03
C ALA A 114 13.24 9.93 8.27
N LEU A 115 12.29 10.46 9.06
CA LEU A 115 10.99 9.81 9.26
C LEU A 115 10.21 9.65 7.94
N VAL A 116 10.18 10.70 7.10
CA VAL A 116 9.58 10.64 5.76
C VAL A 116 10.27 9.58 4.91
N LEU A 117 11.60 9.60 4.90
CA LEU A 117 12.42 8.66 4.12
C LEU A 117 12.18 7.21 4.54
N ILE A 118 12.08 6.93 5.84
CA ILE A 118 11.77 5.59 6.39
C ILE A 118 10.38 5.13 5.94
N CYS A 119 9.39 6.01 5.94
CA CYS A 119 8.04 5.69 5.47
C CYS A 119 8.01 5.34 3.98
N LEU A 120 8.70 6.15 3.15
CA LEU A 120 8.83 5.91 1.71
C LEU A 120 9.59 4.61 1.43
N ALA A 121 10.72 4.37 2.12
CA ALA A 121 11.52 3.16 1.98
C ALA A 121 10.71 1.91 2.36
N ARG A 122 9.96 1.95 3.47
CA ARG A 122 9.07 0.85 3.87
C ARG A 122 8.02 0.56 2.80
N GLY A 123 7.40 1.59 2.22
CA GLY A 123 6.44 1.43 1.12
C GLY A 123 7.08 0.94 -0.18
N PHE A 124 8.33 1.34 -0.46
CA PHE A 124 9.09 0.89 -1.63
C PHE A 124 9.37 -0.61 -1.58
N LEU A 125 9.76 -1.12 -0.41
CA LEU A 125 9.94 -2.56 -0.19
C LEU A 125 8.65 -3.34 -0.42
N ASP A 126 7.49 -2.81 0.00
CA ASP A 126 6.19 -3.41 -0.28
C ASP A 126 5.87 -3.45 -1.78
N PHE A 127 6.21 -2.39 -2.53
CA PHE A 127 6.04 -2.37 -3.99
C PHE A 127 6.93 -3.40 -4.69
N ILE A 128 8.21 -3.53 -4.28
CA ILE A 128 9.11 -4.56 -4.82
C ILE A 128 8.53 -5.95 -4.56
N TRP A 129 8.05 -6.20 -3.34
CA TRP A 129 7.47 -7.48 -2.97
C TRP A 129 6.20 -7.78 -3.77
N ALA A 130 5.32 -6.78 -3.92
CA ALA A 130 4.12 -6.88 -4.74
C ALA A 130 4.44 -7.24 -6.19
N LEU A 131 5.38 -6.52 -6.82
CA LEU A 131 5.80 -6.77 -8.21
C LEU A 131 6.34 -8.18 -8.40
N ARG A 132 7.14 -8.67 -7.45
CA ARG A 132 7.67 -10.02 -7.48
C ARG A 132 6.54 -11.07 -7.43
N GLN A 133 5.60 -10.93 -6.50
CA GLN A 133 4.46 -11.83 -6.38
C GLN A 133 3.50 -11.76 -7.58
N MET A 134 3.30 -10.58 -8.16
CA MET A 134 2.52 -10.42 -9.40
C MET A 134 3.17 -11.13 -10.58
N ASN A 135 4.50 -11.04 -10.73
CA ASN A 135 5.23 -11.78 -11.77
C ASN A 135 5.16 -13.30 -11.57
N TYR A 136 5.18 -13.78 -10.32
CA TYR A 136 4.95 -15.20 -10.04
C TYR A 136 3.52 -15.62 -10.41
N THR A 137 2.53 -14.77 -10.16
CA THR A 137 1.13 -15.01 -10.60
C THR A 137 1.03 -15.03 -12.12
N LEU A 138 1.73 -14.13 -12.81
CA LEU A 138 1.77 -14.12 -14.28
C LEU A 138 2.37 -15.41 -14.84
N ALA A 139 3.42 -15.95 -14.21
CA ALA A 139 3.98 -17.24 -14.59
C ALA A 139 2.96 -18.38 -14.42
N LEU A 140 2.16 -18.38 -13.33
CA LEU A 140 1.08 -19.35 -13.14
C LEU A 140 -0.03 -19.21 -14.21
N ILE A 141 -0.39 -17.99 -14.60
CA ILE A 141 -1.36 -17.76 -15.69
C ILE A 141 -0.80 -18.34 -17.01
N GLY A 142 0.49 -18.10 -17.28
CA GLY A 142 1.17 -18.64 -18.47
C GLY A 142 1.29 -20.17 -18.47
N SER A 143 1.40 -20.79 -17.29
CA SER A 143 1.46 -22.25 -17.14
C SER A 143 0.10 -22.92 -16.91
N ALA A 144 -1.01 -22.18 -17.03
CA ALA A 144 -2.34 -22.71 -16.75
C ALA A 144 -2.67 -23.91 -17.67
N PRO A 145 -3.25 -25.00 -17.13
CA PRO A 145 -3.45 -26.22 -17.88
C PRO A 145 -4.42 -26.03 -19.06
N GLU A 146 -4.09 -26.58 -20.23
CA GLU A 146 -4.99 -26.66 -21.38
C GLU A 146 -6.31 -27.36 -21.03
N ILE A 147 -7.40 -27.06 -21.73
CA ILE A 147 -8.75 -27.58 -21.43
C ILE A 147 -8.81 -29.12 -21.43
N ASN A 148 -8.00 -29.76 -22.27
CA ASN A 148 -8.04 -31.21 -22.46
C ASN A 148 -7.17 -32.01 -21.47
N LYS A 149 -6.45 -31.34 -20.56
CA LYS A 149 -5.65 -32.02 -19.52
C LYS A 149 -6.50 -32.24 -18.27
N GLU A 150 -6.45 -33.46 -17.75
CA GLU A 150 -7.09 -33.87 -16.50
C GLU A 150 -6.23 -33.38 -15.32
N ILE A 151 -6.46 -32.13 -14.92
CA ILE A 151 -5.84 -31.48 -13.76
C ILE A 151 -6.95 -30.90 -12.89
N ASP A 152 -6.74 -30.88 -11.58
CA ASP A 152 -7.59 -30.15 -10.65
C ASP A 152 -7.48 -28.64 -10.88
N ARG A 153 -8.32 -28.13 -11.76
CA ARG A 153 -8.42 -26.71 -12.13
C ARG A 153 -8.79 -25.83 -10.95
N LYS A 154 -9.61 -26.36 -10.02
CA LYS A 154 -10.03 -25.62 -8.84
C LYS A 154 -8.84 -25.41 -7.91
N ALA A 155 -8.09 -26.47 -7.61
CA ALA A 155 -6.86 -26.37 -6.82
C ALA A 155 -5.84 -25.44 -7.48
N PHE A 156 -5.69 -25.48 -8.81
CA PHE A 156 -4.81 -24.57 -9.53
C PHE A 156 -5.25 -23.10 -9.41
N GLY A 157 -6.53 -22.82 -9.60
CA GLY A 157 -7.09 -21.47 -9.45
C GLY A 157 -6.96 -20.94 -8.02
N GLU A 158 -7.14 -21.79 -7.02
CA GLU A 158 -6.91 -21.46 -5.61
C GLU A 158 -5.45 -21.12 -5.35
N ALA A 159 -4.50 -21.93 -5.82
CA ALA A 159 -3.07 -21.66 -5.69
C ALA A 159 -2.66 -20.33 -6.36
N ALA A 160 -3.20 -20.03 -7.55
CA ALA A 160 -2.97 -18.76 -8.22
C ALA A 160 -3.54 -17.57 -7.41
N ALA A 161 -4.71 -17.74 -6.79
CA ALA A 161 -5.32 -16.71 -5.95
C ALA A 161 -4.58 -16.50 -4.63
N GLU A 162 -4.00 -17.56 -4.05
CA GLU A 162 -3.16 -17.48 -2.86
C GLU A 162 -1.86 -16.70 -3.09
N LEU A 163 -1.43 -16.59 -4.34
CA LEU A 163 -0.29 -15.77 -4.74
C LEU A 163 -0.70 -14.32 -5.09
N LEU A 164 -1.81 -14.17 -5.82
CA LEU A 164 -2.31 -12.87 -6.26
C LEU A 164 -2.79 -12.00 -5.10
N ASN A 165 -3.48 -12.59 -4.13
CA ASN A 165 -4.08 -11.84 -3.02
C ASN A 165 -3.02 -11.14 -2.14
N PRO A 166 -1.97 -11.84 -1.67
CA PRO A 166 -0.85 -11.18 -0.99
C PRO A 166 -0.14 -10.14 -1.86
N ALA A 167 -0.03 -10.35 -3.17
CA ALA A 167 0.60 -9.40 -4.08
C ALA A 167 -0.14 -8.05 -4.08
N LEU A 168 -1.46 -8.09 -4.26
CA LEU A 168 -2.30 -6.88 -4.27
C LEU A 168 -2.46 -6.28 -2.87
N SER A 169 -2.39 -7.10 -1.82
CA SER A 169 -2.31 -6.60 -0.44
C SER A 169 -1.00 -5.86 -0.19
N SER A 170 0.13 -6.35 -0.70
CA SER A 170 1.44 -5.69 -0.60
C SER A 170 1.46 -4.40 -1.40
N PHE A 171 0.88 -4.39 -2.60
CA PHE A 171 0.70 -3.16 -3.37
C PHE A 171 -0.10 -2.11 -2.59
N SER A 172 -1.19 -2.51 -1.95
CA SER A 172 -1.99 -1.62 -1.10
C SER A 172 -1.22 -1.11 0.12
N GLN A 173 -0.33 -1.92 0.71
CA GLN A 173 0.57 -1.49 1.78
C GLN A 173 1.60 -0.48 1.30
N GLY A 174 2.16 -0.67 0.10
CA GLY A 174 3.05 0.30 -0.54
C GLY A 174 2.36 1.65 -0.74
N VAL A 175 1.12 1.63 -1.26
CA VAL A 175 0.30 2.85 -1.43
C VAL A 175 0.04 3.53 -0.08
N ARG A 176 -0.23 2.76 0.98
CA ARG A 176 -0.40 3.27 2.34
C ARG A 176 0.87 3.98 2.83
N GLY A 177 2.05 3.53 2.42
CA GLY A 177 3.33 4.20 2.70
C GLY A 177 3.33 5.67 2.32
N TYR A 178 2.70 6.05 1.20
CA TYR A 178 2.57 7.46 0.79
C TYR A 178 1.72 8.30 1.75
N TYR A 179 0.62 7.76 2.26
CA TYR A 179 -0.25 8.48 3.20
C TYR A 179 0.48 8.79 4.51
N PHE A 180 1.30 7.85 4.99
CA PHE A 180 2.10 8.06 6.19
C PHE A 180 3.35 8.88 5.93
N ALA A 181 3.99 8.79 4.76
CA ALA A 181 5.06 9.69 4.37
C ALA A 181 4.57 11.14 4.26
N LEU A 182 3.37 11.36 3.72
CA LEU A 182 2.73 12.68 3.69
C LEU A 182 2.39 13.18 5.09
N ALA A 183 1.86 12.32 5.97
CA ALA A 183 1.62 12.66 7.37
C ALA A 183 2.92 13.01 8.11
N ALA A 184 4.01 12.26 7.86
CA ALA A 184 5.33 12.56 8.40
C ALA A 184 5.88 13.88 7.85
N ALA A 185 5.65 14.19 6.56
CA ALA A 185 6.06 15.46 5.96
C ALA A 185 5.31 16.65 6.58
N ALA A 186 4.05 16.46 7.00
CA ALA A 186 3.31 17.49 7.73
C ALA A 186 3.99 17.89 9.06
N TRP A 187 4.83 17.02 9.64
CA TRP A 187 5.63 17.35 10.83
C TRP A 187 6.61 18.51 10.61
N LEU A 188 6.95 18.83 9.35
CA LEU A 188 7.76 20.00 9.02
C LEU A 188 7.13 21.30 9.54
N PHE A 189 5.80 21.40 9.51
CA PHE A 189 5.03 22.55 10.01
C PHE A 189 4.73 22.51 11.51
N GLY A 190 5.12 21.44 12.19
CA GLY A 190 5.01 21.29 13.65
C GLY A 190 4.26 20.03 14.10
N PRO A 191 4.21 19.78 15.43
CA PRO A 191 3.68 18.53 15.99
C PRO A 191 2.17 18.37 15.81
N LEU A 192 1.43 19.47 15.83
CA LEU A 192 -0.03 19.47 15.60
C LEU A 192 -0.36 19.02 14.18
N TRP A 193 0.43 19.44 13.18
CA TRP A 193 0.27 19.04 11.79
C TRP A 193 0.60 17.56 11.57
N LEU A 194 1.59 17.03 12.30
CA LEU A 194 1.85 15.59 12.33
C LEU A 194 0.63 14.82 12.87
N ALA A 195 0.10 15.22 14.02
CA ALA A 195 -1.05 14.57 14.64
C ALA A 195 -2.29 14.63 13.72
N LEU A 196 -2.57 15.80 13.13
CA LEU A 196 -3.65 15.99 12.17
C LEU A 196 -3.44 15.13 10.91
N GLY A 197 -2.23 15.10 10.38
CA GLY A 197 -1.87 14.31 9.19
C GLY A 197 -2.07 12.82 9.44
N VAL A 198 -1.63 12.30 10.58
CA VAL A 198 -1.83 10.89 10.98
C VAL A 198 -3.30 10.57 11.15
N ALA A 199 -4.04 11.38 11.92
CA ALA A 199 -5.46 11.15 12.17
C ALA A 199 -6.27 11.19 10.87
N SER A 200 -5.98 12.14 9.98
CA SER A 200 -6.64 12.27 8.68
C SER A 200 -6.30 11.11 7.75
N SER A 201 -5.03 10.75 7.61
CA SER A 201 -4.59 9.60 6.81
C SER A 201 -5.20 8.30 7.31
N PHE A 202 -5.17 8.06 8.63
CA PHE A 202 -5.71 6.86 9.25
C PHE A 202 -7.24 6.79 9.08
N GLY A 203 -7.95 7.87 9.37
CA GLY A 203 -9.41 7.96 9.22
C GLY A 203 -9.85 7.78 7.77
N LEU A 204 -9.16 8.41 6.82
CA LEU A 204 -9.43 8.26 5.39
C LEU A 204 -9.24 6.81 4.92
N LEU A 205 -8.18 6.15 5.37
CA LEU A 205 -7.89 4.75 5.02
C LEU A 205 -8.97 3.80 5.56
N ILE A 206 -9.41 4.00 6.81
CA ILE A 206 -10.52 3.22 7.39
C ILE A 206 -11.81 3.46 6.60
N TYR A 207 -12.17 4.73 6.35
CA TYR A 207 -13.36 5.08 5.59
C TYR A 207 -13.36 4.39 4.21
N ARG A 208 -12.22 4.38 3.53
CA ARG A 208 -12.09 3.75 2.21
C ARG A 208 -12.25 2.23 2.26
N GLN A 209 -11.78 1.56 3.32
CA GLN A 209 -11.86 0.11 3.48
C GLN A 209 -13.25 -0.37 3.90
N GLU A 210 -13.97 0.39 4.73
CA GLU A 210 -15.21 -0.09 5.38
C GLU A 210 -16.48 0.53 4.79
N ALA A 211 -16.47 1.82 4.46
CA ALA A 211 -17.69 2.59 4.20
C ALA A 211 -17.79 3.15 2.77
N SER A 212 -16.74 2.98 1.96
CA SER A 212 -16.73 3.54 0.61
C SER A 212 -17.83 2.94 -0.28
N PRO A 213 -18.36 3.70 -1.26
CA PRO A 213 -19.24 3.14 -2.28
C PRO A 213 -18.65 1.92 -2.99
N ALA A 214 -17.33 1.91 -3.19
CA ALA A 214 -16.60 0.77 -3.76
C ALA A 214 -16.65 -0.46 -2.84
N ALA A 215 -16.43 -0.30 -1.52
CA ALA A 215 -16.58 -1.38 -0.55
C ALA A 215 -17.99 -2.01 -0.61
N ARG A 216 -19.03 -1.17 -0.66
CA ARG A 216 -20.41 -1.64 -0.79
C ARG A 216 -20.67 -2.36 -2.12
N ALA A 217 -20.16 -1.83 -3.23
CA ALA A 217 -20.33 -2.44 -4.55
C ALA A 217 -19.64 -3.81 -4.64
N ILE A 218 -18.41 -3.92 -4.12
CA ILE A 218 -17.66 -5.19 -4.10
C ILE A 218 -18.32 -6.20 -3.15
N ARG A 219 -18.84 -5.77 -2.00
CA ARG A 219 -19.60 -6.65 -1.10
C ARG A 219 -20.86 -7.21 -1.76
N ASN A 220 -21.55 -6.40 -2.56
CA ASN A 220 -22.68 -6.87 -3.37
C ASN A 220 -22.22 -7.84 -4.47
N ALA A 221 -21.13 -7.53 -5.18
CA ALA A 221 -20.56 -8.43 -6.18
C ALA A 221 -20.14 -9.78 -5.57
N ARG A 222 -19.52 -9.76 -4.39
CA ARG A 222 -19.18 -10.98 -3.63
C ARG A 222 -20.42 -11.84 -3.34
N ARG A 223 -21.56 -11.23 -2.97
CA ARG A 223 -22.81 -11.97 -2.75
C ARG A 223 -23.29 -12.65 -4.04
N LEU A 224 -23.21 -11.95 -5.17
CA LEU A 224 -23.61 -12.49 -6.47
C LEU A 224 -22.68 -13.59 -7.01
N LEU A 225 -21.39 -13.55 -6.66
CA LEU A 225 -20.39 -14.55 -7.06
C LEU A 225 -20.27 -15.73 -6.08
N GLY A 226 -20.93 -15.63 -4.92
CA GLY A 226 -20.91 -16.61 -3.84
C GLY A 226 -22.14 -17.53 -3.81
N GLU A 227 -23.00 -17.47 -4.83
CA GLU A 227 -24.04 -18.45 -5.14
C GLU A 227 -23.60 -19.37 -6.28
#